data_AF-A0A3D1DS58-F1
#
_entry.id   AF-A0A3D1DS58-F1
#
_cell.length_a   1.000
_cell.length_b   1.000
_cell.length_c   1.000
_cell.angle_alpha   90.00
_cell.angle_beta   90.00
_cell.angle_gamma   90.00
#
_symmetry.space_group_name_H-M   'P 1'
#
loop_
_entity.id
_entity.type
_entity.pdbx_description
1 polymer ?
#
loop_
_entity_poly.entity_id
_entity_poly.type
_entity_poly.pdbx_seq_one_letter_code
_entity_poly.pdbx_strand_id
1 'polypeptide(L)' 'LKQRGLLDDTLVVWSSEFGRTPFTQGDKGKGRDHHPLVFTGWMAGAGL' A
#
# COMPACT_ATOMS: atom_id res chain seq x y z
N LEU A 1 3.99 4.40 18.26
CA LEU A 1 5.35 3.80 18.43
C LEU A 1 6.37 4.84 18.84
N LYS A 2 6.68 5.86 18.02
CA LYS A 2 7.66 6.91 18.34
C LYS A 2 7.43 7.61 19.69
N GLN A 3 6.20 8.08 19.94
CA GLN A 3 5.84 8.74 21.21
C GLN A 3 6.02 7.85 22.46
N ARG A 4 6.07 6.53 22.30
CA ARG A 4 6.24 5.56 23.40
C ARG A 4 7.66 4.99 23.46
N GLY A 5 8.59 5.51 22.65
CA GLY A 5 9.96 4.98 22.54
C GLY A 5 10.05 3.59 21.89
N LEU A 6 8.98 3.10 21.23
CA LEU A 6 8.93 1.73 20.71
C LEU A 6 9.29 1.59 19.22
N LEU A 7 9.46 2.70 18.49
CA LEU A 7 9.66 2.65 17.03
C LEU A 7 11.02 2.04 16.64
N ASP A 8 12.04 2.25 17.48
CA ASP A 8 13.39 1.76 17.20
C ASP A 8 13.51 0.24 17.39
N ASP A 9 12.63 -0.36 18.19
CA ASP A 9 12.59 -1.80 18.46
C ASP A 9 11.49 -2.55 17.69
N THR A 10 10.66 -1.82 16.93
CA THR A 10 9.51 -2.39 16.21
C THR A 10 9.67 -2.18 14.70
N LEU A 11 9.77 -3.28 13.95
CA LEU A 11 9.65 -3.22 12.49
C LEU A 11 8.17 -3.04 12.12
N VAL A 12 7.88 -1.91 11.46
CA VAL A 12 6.59 -1.69 10.79
C VAL A 12 6.72 -2.18 9.36
N VAL A 13 5.89 -3.15 8.99
CA VAL A 13 5.71 -3.60 7.61
C VAL A 13 4.35 -3.15 7.13
N TRP A 14 4.32 -2.46 5.99
CA TRP A 14 3.08 -2.04 5.36
C TRP A 14 3.04 -2.51 3.91
N SER A 15 1.89 -3.02 3.47
CA SER A 15 1.64 -3.40 2.09
C SER A 15 0.21 -3.05 1.72
N SER A 16 0.01 -2.64 0.48
CA SER A 16 -1.32 -2.63 -0.14
C SER A 16 -1.72 -4.03 -0.59
N GLU A 17 -3.00 -4.23 -0.87
CA GLU A 17 -3.56 -5.49 -1.39
C GLU A 17 -3.85 -5.41 -2.90
N PHE A 18 -4.42 -4.30 -3.39
CA PHE A 18 -4.77 -4.15 -4.80
C PHE A 18 -4.50 -2.74 -5.29
N GLY A 19 -4.06 -2.64 -6.55
CA GLY A 19 -3.97 -1.38 -7.27
C GLY A 19 -5.25 -1.07 -8.03
N ARG A 20 -5.17 -0.02 -8.86
CA ARG A 20 -6.25 0.34 -9.79
C ARG A 20 -5.70 0.43 -11.21
N THR A 21 -6.42 -0.08 -12.20
CA THR A 21 -6.08 0.11 -13.63
C THR A 21 -6.28 1.58 -14.02
N PRO A 22 -5.64 2.09 -15.09
CA PRO A 22 -5.94 3.43 -15.60
C PRO A 22 -7.20 3.47 -16.50
N PHE A 23 -7.82 2.32 -16.76
CA PHE A 23 -9.01 2.14 -17.61
C PHE A 23 -10.13 1.40 -16.87
N THR A 24 -11.33 1.38 -17.44
CA THR A 24 -12.49 0.61 -16.93
C THR A 24 -12.92 -0.42 -17.99
N GLN A 25 -13.36 -1.61 -17.58
CA GLN A 25 -13.91 -2.64 -18.45
C GLN A 25 -15.31 -2.23 -18.95
N GLY A 26 -15.53 -2.42 -20.24
CA GLY A 26 -16.79 -2.12 -20.93
C GLY A 26 -16.90 -0.69 -21.47
N ASP A 27 -17.89 -0.47 -22.34
CA ASP A 27 -18.03 0.73 -23.18
C ASP A 27 -18.65 1.96 -22.48
N LYS A 28 -18.68 2.02 -21.14
CA LYS A 28 -19.46 3.05 -20.41
C LYS A 28 -18.71 3.85 -19.33
N GLY A 29 -17.43 3.59 -19.06
CA GLY A 29 -16.83 4.03 -17.79
C GLY A 29 -15.84 5.18 -17.87
N LYS A 30 -16.20 6.34 -17.30
CA LYS A 30 -15.22 7.21 -16.63
C LYS A 30 -14.80 6.51 -15.34
N GLY A 31 -13.51 6.18 -15.15
CA GLY A 31 -13.07 5.56 -13.90
C GLY A 31 -11.86 4.62 -14.01
N ARG A 32 -11.67 3.81 -12.97
CA ARG A 32 -10.56 2.87 -12.80
C ARG A 32 -11.06 1.60 -12.13
N ASP A 33 -10.72 0.43 -12.64
CA ASP A 33 -11.06 -0.88 -12.05
C ASP A 33 -10.01 -1.38 -11.05
N HIS A 34 -10.30 -2.51 -10.41
CA HIS A 34 -9.34 -3.25 -9.58
C HIS A 34 -8.20 -3.83 -10.43
N HIS A 35 -6.97 -3.72 -9.92
CA HIS A 35 -5.79 -4.31 -10.53
C HIS A 35 -5.08 -5.25 -9.54
N PRO A 36 -5.23 -6.57 -9.68
CA PRO A 36 -4.71 -7.54 -8.70
C PRO A 36 -3.20 -7.80 -8.78
N LEU A 37 -2.49 -7.15 -9.70
CA LEU A 37 -1.06 -7.36 -9.94
C LEU A 37 -0.19 -6.18 -9.51
N VAL A 38 -0.80 -5.15 -8.91
CA VAL A 38 -0.08 -3.95 -8.48
C VAL A 38 -0.18 -3.82 -6.98
N PHE A 39 0.98 -3.82 -6.34
CA PHE A 39 1.15 -3.71 -4.90
C PHE A 39 2.19 -2.62 -4.61
N THR A 40 2.08 -1.98 -3.46
CA THR A 40 3.11 -1.09 -2.93
C THR A 40 3.35 -1.49 -1.49
N GLY A 41 4.60 -1.70 -1.13
CA GLY A 41 5.00 -1.98 0.24
C GLY A 41 6.14 -1.09 0.68
N TRP A 42 6.22 -0.85 1.97
CA TRP A 42 7.33 -0.17 2.61
C TRP A 42 7.53 -0.68 4.03
N MET A 43 8.71 -0.40 4.57
CA MET A 43 9.09 -0.74 5.93
C MET A 43 9.66 0.49 6.62
N ALA A 44 9.46 0.59 7.93
CA ALA A 44 10.06 1.63 8.78
C ALA A 44 10.22 1.13 10.22
N GLY A 45 10.99 1.87 11.02
CA GLY A 45 11.31 1.45 12.39
C GLY A 45 12.45 0.43 12.39
N ALA A 46 12.64 -0.26 13.53
CA ALA A 46 13.78 -1.17 13.73
C ALA A 46 15.16 -0.53 13.48
N GLY A 47 15.27 0.80 13.59
CA GLY A 47 16.50 1.56 13.35
C GLY A 47 16.89 1.82 11.89
N LEU A 48 15.99 1.58 10.91
CA LEU A 48 16.17 1.85 9.48
C LEU A 48 15.96 3.32 9.09
#